data_AF-A0A7C1NA42-F1
#
_entry.id   AF-A0A7C1NA42-F1
#
_cell.length_a   1.000
_cell.length_b   1.000
_cell.length_c   1.000
_cell.angle_alpha   90.00
_cell.angle_beta   90.00
_cell.angle_gamma   90.00
#
_symmetry.space_group_name_H-M   'P 1'
#
loop_
_entity.id
_entity.type
_entity.pdbx_description
1 polymer ?
#
loop_
_entity_poly.entity_id
_entity_poly.type
_entity_poly.pdbx_seq_one_letter_code
_entity_poly.pdbx_strand_id
1 'polypeptide(L)'
;MAYKKYIKRGGKVYGPYLYHSRRVDGKVVSEYHGSKKLNYGKFLAIFLGVFFLVTVVYFLGFQKVLTGHVALDLDVDYAKGQPLEGKVKLILDEGEKVSDSSKLVFENNGESFEYNLSDFTGVMDEEVFPLVYFKLSVLLQGEDEENETVEFETEIEGQVSATENFTYFLKDGERAELKPRSAKTRLKQLSDSALEIKTEGNEVVVTTDYSEVEEGSREIIIELSELGLVFEKGNLDVVLVDGGEIIASTTIVLGEDPVEEIEESVTEPPLTNEEIDEDDSEDFEEENVNETLIPPEILELTTEERLALVEEFGSTSVEITEAISKNGFVTIRYEIGTFWVENSYSDVLSNETLERFMEEDRIKWLKDVVKSLLKEPSLEENLEEFLGEH
;
A
#
# COMPACT_ATOMS: atom_id res chain seq x y z
N MET A 1 9.82 -2.97 -65.28
CA MET A 1 9.00 -3.07 -64.05
C MET A 1 9.90 -3.48 -62.91
N ALA A 2 9.76 -2.86 -61.72
CA ALA A 2 10.53 -3.24 -60.53
C ALA A 2 9.78 -4.33 -59.75
N TYR A 3 10.49 -5.35 -59.25
CA TYR A 3 9.90 -6.37 -58.38
C TYR A 3 10.90 -6.87 -57.34
N LYS A 4 10.38 -7.32 -56.19
CA LYS A 4 11.18 -7.92 -55.11
C LYS A 4 11.33 -9.41 -55.38
N LYS A 5 12.54 -9.94 -55.22
CA LYS A 5 12.84 -11.37 -55.34
C LYS A 5 13.53 -11.88 -54.07
N TYR A 6 13.10 -13.05 -53.61
CA TYR A 6 13.72 -13.80 -52.52
C TYR A 6 14.43 -15.03 -53.09
N ILE A 7 15.54 -15.42 -52.47
CA ILE A 7 16.36 -16.56 -52.90
C ILE A 7 16.53 -17.50 -51.70
N LYS A 8 16.22 -18.79 -51.87
CA LYS A 8 16.48 -19.82 -50.85
C LYS A 8 17.81 -20.53 -51.15
N ARG A 9 18.74 -20.57 -50.19
CA ARG A 9 20.01 -21.30 -50.31
C ARG A 9 20.35 -21.99 -48.99
N GLY A 10 20.43 -23.32 -49.00
CA GLY A 10 20.70 -24.12 -47.79
C GLY A 10 19.64 -23.94 -46.69
N GLY A 11 18.35 -23.94 -47.05
CA GLY A 11 17.24 -23.77 -46.11
C GLY A 11 16.97 -22.34 -45.64
N LYS A 12 17.90 -21.39 -45.83
CA LYS A 12 17.74 -19.98 -45.44
C LYS A 12 17.20 -19.12 -46.58
N VAL A 13 16.30 -18.18 -46.28
CA VAL A 13 15.71 -17.21 -47.23
C VAL A 13 16.54 -15.91 -47.20
N TYR A 14 16.98 -15.46 -48.37
CA TYR A 14 17.74 -14.22 -48.55
C TYR A 14 16.97 -13.21 -49.42
N GLY A 15 16.90 -11.96 -48.99
CA GLY A 15 16.19 -10.88 -49.68
C GLY A 15 15.58 -9.87 -48.69
N PRO A 16 14.74 -8.93 -49.15
CA PRO A 16 14.31 -8.75 -50.53
C PRO A 16 15.39 -8.10 -51.43
N TYR A 17 15.59 -8.67 -52.62
CA TYR A 17 16.43 -8.07 -53.66
C TYR A 17 15.54 -7.35 -54.68
N LEU A 18 15.90 -6.11 -55.04
CA LEU A 18 15.16 -5.34 -56.03
C LEU A 18 15.73 -5.59 -57.43
N TYR A 19 14.88 -6.08 -58.33
CA TYR A 19 15.21 -6.30 -59.74
C TYR A 19 14.38 -5.38 -60.63
N HIS A 20 14.97 -4.92 -61.74
CA HIS A 20 14.25 -4.28 -62.82
C HIS A 20 14.27 -5.15 -64.07
N SER A 21 13.10 -5.36 -64.68
CA SER A 21 12.99 -5.98 -66.00
C SER A 21 13.02 -4.95 -67.12
N ARG A 22 13.86 -5.18 -68.14
CA ARG A 22 13.86 -4.48 -69.44
C ARG A 22 14.03 -5.46 -70.61
N ARG A 23 13.56 -5.08 -71.81
CA ARG A 23 13.78 -5.86 -73.03
C ARG A 23 15.02 -5.34 -73.77
N VAL A 24 15.92 -6.24 -74.16
CA VAL A 24 17.10 -5.95 -74.99
C VAL A 24 17.11 -7.00 -76.10
N ASP A 25 17.07 -6.57 -77.36
CA ASP A 25 17.03 -7.44 -78.55
C ASP A 25 15.94 -8.53 -78.50
N GLY A 26 14.73 -8.14 -78.07
CA GLY A 26 13.58 -9.04 -77.97
C GLY A 26 13.59 -9.99 -76.77
N LYS A 27 14.66 -10.03 -75.97
CA LYS A 27 14.77 -10.86 -74.75
C LYS A 27 14.54 -10.04 -73.49
N VAL A 28 13.86 -10.61 -72.50
CA VAL A 28 13.66 -9.98 -71.18
C VAL A 28 14.89 -10.24 -70.32
N VAL A 29 15.56 -9.17 -69.89
CA VAL A 29 16.73 -9.22 -69.01
C VAL A 29 16.37 -8.56 -67.67
N SER A 30 16.74 -9.21 -66.57
CA SER A 30 16.55 -8.69 -65.22
C SER A 30 17.87 -8.18 -64.66
N GLU A 31 17.91 -6.91 -64.26
CA GLU A 31 19.08 -6.24 -63.69
C GLU A 31 18.89 -6.06 -62.17
N TYR A 32 19.90 -6.43 -61.39
CA TYR A 32 19.89 -6.31 -59.93
C TYR A 32 20.37 -4.90 -59.53
N HIS A 33 19.57 -4.17 -58.76
CA HIS A 33 19.86 -2.78 -58.40
C HIS A 33 20.47 -2.58 -57.00
N GLY A 34 20.88 -3.66 -56.32
CA GLY A 34 21.38 -3.55 -54.94
C GLY A 34 20.26 -3.32 -53.92
N SER A 35 20.53 -3.60 -52.65
CA SER A 35 19.72 -3.08 -51.56
C SER A 35 20.23 -1.67 -51.22
N LYS A 36 19.33 -0.68 -51.20
CA LYS A 36 19.68 0.67 -50.72
C LYS A 36 20.07 0.54 -49.25
N LYS A 37 21.36 0.69 -48.93
CA LYS A 37 21.83 0.70 -47.54
C LYS A 37 21.17 1.89 -46.84
N LEU A 38 20.23 1.60 -45.95
CA LEU A 38 19.68 2.62 -45.07
C LEU A 38 20.81 3.13 -44.18
N ASN A 39 20.93 4.44 -44.05
CA ASN A 39 21.98 5.06 -43.26
C ASN A 39 21.50 5.11 -41.80
N TYR A 40 21.58 3.96 -41.11
CA TYR A 40 21.03 3.76 -39.76
C TYR A 40 21.54 4.78 -38.73
N GLY A 41 22.75 5.33 -38.90
CA GLY A 41 23.29 6.35 -38.02
C GLY A 41 22.43 7.62 -37.94
N LYS A 42 21.81 8.03 -39.06
CA LYS A 42 20.92 9.21 -39.07
C LYS A 42 19.60 8.95 -38.36
N PHE A 43 19.04 7.75 -38.54
CA PHE A 43 17.80 7.37 -37.86
C PHE A 43 18.00 7.22 -36.36
N LEU A 44 19.12 6.62 -35.93
CA LEU A 44 19.44 6.48 -34.51
C LEU A 44 19.63 7.83 -33.82
N ALA A 45 20.29 8.79 -34.47
CA ALA A 45 20.47 10.14 -33.93
C ALA A 45 19.14 10.89 -33.74
N ILE A 46 18.19 10.76 -34.69
CA ILE A 46 16.86 11.34 -34.57
C ILE A 46 16.09 10.69 -33.42
N PHE A 47 16.13 9.36 -33.33
CA PHE A 47 15.46 8.62 -32.26
C PHE A 47 15.99 9.03 -30.87
N LEU A 48 17.32 9.10 -30.70
CA LEU A 48 17.95 9.57 -29.46
C LEU A 48 17.56 11.00 -29.12
N GLY A 49 17.47 11.89 -30.12
CA GLY A 49 17.04 13.27 -29.92
C GLY A 49 15.60 13.38 -29.43
N VAL A 50 14.68 12.60 -30.02
CA VAL A 50 13.28 12.55 -29.58
C VAL A 50 13.17 11.95 -28.17
N PHE A 51 13.88 10.85 -27.92
CA PHE A 51 13.90 10.21 -26.60
C PHE A 51 14.39 11.17 -25.52
N PHE A 52 15.52 11.84 -25.76
CA PHE A 52 16.05 12.84 -24.83
C PHE A 52 15.05 13.98 -24.58
N LEU A 53 14.37 14.46 -25.62
CA LEU A 53 13.37 15.52 -25.49
C LEU A 53 12.17 15.06 -24.63
N VAL A 54 11.68 13.83 -24.84
CA VAL A 54 10.61 13.24 -24.00
C VAL A 54 11.08 13.11 -22.56
N THR A 55 12.31 12.67 -22.32
CA THR A 55 12.87 12.57 -20.95
C THR A 55 12.96 13.95 -20.29
N VAL A 56 13.39 14.99 -21.02
CA VAL A 56 13.45 16.36 -20.49
C VAL A 56 12.06 16.90 -20.18
N VAL A 57 11.08 16.70 -21.08
CA VAL A 57 9.69 17.11 -20.84
C VAL A 57 9.10 16.35 -19.64
N TYR A 58 9.36 15.05 -19.53
CA TYR A 58 8.95 14.24 -18.39
C TYR A 58 9.57 14.77 -17.09
N PHE A 59 10.88 15.01 -17.07
CA PHE A 59 11.57 15.49 -15.88
C PHE A 59 11.14 16.91 -15.48
N LEU A 60 10.88 17.79 -16.45
CA LEU A 60 10.37 19.14 -16.18
C LEU A 60 8.89 19.14 -15.77
N GLY A 61 8.10 18.16 -16.25
CA GLY A 61 6.67 18.03 -15.91
C GLY A 61 6.41 17.36 -14.57
N PHE A 62 7.30 16.47 -14.11
CA PHE A 62 7.12 15.71 -12.87
C PHE A 62 7.69 16.39 -11.61
N GLN A 63 8.32 17.56 -11.72
CA GLN A 63 8.94 18.25 -10.58
C GLN A 63 7.94 18.97 -9.64
N LYS A 64 6.63 18.70 -9.70
CA LYS A 64 5.65 19.54 -8.99
C LYS A 64 4.61 18.88 -8.11
N VAL A 65 4.61 17.55 -7.96
CA VAL A 65 3.71 16.92 -7.01
C VAL A 65 4.38 15.68 -6.43
N LEU A 66 5.42 15.88 -5.63
CA LEU A 66 5.75 14.89 -4.62
C LEU A 66 4.80 15.17 -3.45
N THR A 67 3.54 14.77 -3.60
CA THR A 67 2.63 14.68 -2.45
C THR A 67 3.24 13.62 -1.54
N GLY A 68 3.83 14.06 -0.43
CA GLY A 68 4.04 13.16 0.69
C GLY A 68 2.71 12.48 1.03
N HIS A 69 2.76 11.29 1.59
CA HIS A 69 1.60 10.53 2.05
C HIS A 69 1.11 11.13 3.39
N VAL A 70 1.06 12.46 3.42
CA VAL A 70 0.69 13.26 4.55
C VAL A 70 -0.76 13.63 4.36
N ALA A 71 -1.65 12.96 5.09
CA ALA A 71 -3.06 13.32 5.11
C ALA A 71 -3.29 14.38 6.19
N LEU A 72 -3.98 15.46 5.80
CA LEU A 72 -4.39 16.50 6.72
C LEU A 72 -5.91 16.50 6.78
N ASP A 73 -6.43 16.16 7.95
CA ASP A 73 -7.84 16.14 8.27
C ASP A 73 -8.16 17.25 9.28
N LEU A 74 -9.31 17.89 9.09
CA LEU A 74 -9.69 19.10 9.81
C LEU A 74 -11.14 18.96 10.28
N ASP A 75 -11.30 18.83 11.59
CA ASP A 75 -12.60 18.79 12.26
C ASP A 75 -12.77 20.08 13.05
N VAL A 76 -13.75 20.92 12.68
CA VAL A 76 -13.88 22.29 13.16
C VAL A 76 -15.32 22.58 13.57
N ASP A 77 -15.48 23.18 14.75
CA ASP A 77 -16.70 23.85 15.18
C ASP A 77 -16.45 25.37 15.19
N TYR A 78 -17.27 26.11 14.46
CA TYR A 78 -17.08 27.54 14.25
C TYR A 78 -18.36 28.34 14.44
N ALA A 79 -18.30 29.30 15.35
CA ALA A 79 -19.27 30.38 15.46
C ALA A 79 -18.61 31.73 15.14
N LYS A 80 -19.33 32.59 14.40
CA LYS A 80 -18.79 33.87 13.94
C LYS A 80 -18.28 34.72 15.11
N GLY A 81 -16.99 35.07 15.06
CA GLY A 81 -16.32 35.93 16.05
C GLY A 81 -15.92 35.21 17.34
N GLN A 82 -16.07 33.89 17.42
CA GLN A 82 -15.49 33.06 18.47
C GLN A 82 -14.15 32.47 18.02
N PRO A 83 -13.26 32.09 18.97
CA PRO A 83 -12.09 31.29 18.65
C PRO A 83 -12.49 30.00 17.94
N LEU A 84 -11.64 29.55 17.00
CA LEU A 84 -11.82 28.30 16.29
C LEU A 84 -11.65 27.13 17.27
N GLU A 85 -12.68 26.29 17.39
CA GLU A 85 -12.62 25.05 18.15
C GLU A 85 -12.50 23.86 17.18
N GLY A 86 -11.89 22.75 17.65
CA GLY A 86 -11.68 21.57 16.83
C GLY A 86 -10.24 21.08 16.82
N LYS A 87 -9.93 20.19 15.88
CA LYS A 87 -8.65 19.48 15.77
C LYS A 87 -8.14 19.48 14.34
N VAL A 88 -6.84 19.68 14.18
CA VAL A 88 -6.11 19.32 12.97
C VAL A 88 -5.45 17.98 13.24
N LYS A 89 -5.77 16.98 12.43
CA LYS A 89 -5.15 15.67 12.46
C LYS A 89 -4.20 15.56 11.27
N LEU A 90 -2.93 15.34 11.57
CA LEU A 90 -1.88 15.11 10.60
C LEU A 90 -1.46 13.64 10.67
N ILE A 91 -1.69 12.89 9.60
CA ILE A 91 -1.36 11.47 9.51
C ILE A 91 -0.15 11.35 8.59
N LEU A 92 0.91 10.73 9.09
CA LEU A 92 2.15 10.42 8.36
C LEU A 92 2.26 8.92 8.18
N ASP A 93 2.55 8.47 6.97
CA ASP A 93 2.83 7.05 6.72
C ASP A 93 4.18 6.60 7.31
N GLU A 94 4.36 5.29 7.44
CA GLU A 94 5.58 4.68 7.95
C GLU A 94 6.82 5.14 7.15
N GLY A 95 7.83 5.62 7.86
CA GLY A 95 9.08 6.11 7.27
C GLY A 95 9.03 7.55 6.74
N GLU A 96 7.86 8.18 6.70
CA GLU A 96 7.75 9.61 6.36
C GLU A 96 8.26 10.48 7.51
N LYS A 97 8.99 11.53 7.15
CA LYS A 97 9.55 12.49 8.11
C LYS A 97 9.15 13.88 7.71
N VAL A 98 8.47 14.56 8.62
CA VAL A 98 8.21 16.00 8.54
C VAL A 98 9.26 16.67 9.41
N SER A 99 9.99 17.63 8.86
CA SER A 99 11.07 18.29 9.61
C SER A 99 10.50 19.07 10.79
N ASP A 100 11.24 19.19 11.90
CA ASP A 100 10.85 20.04 13.04
C ASP A 100 10.65 21.52 12.63
N SER A 101 11.28 21.94 11.54
CA SER A 101 11.13 23.28 10.95
C SER A 101 9.86 23.46 10.12
N SER A 102 9.04 22.42 9.98
CA SER A 102 7.80 22.49 9.21
C SER A 102 6.82 23.42 9.89
N LYS A 103 5.95 24.03 9.10
CA LYS A 103 4.99 25.02 9.55
C LYS A 103 3.59 24.63 9.16
N LEU A 104 2.67 24.77 10.10
CA LEU A 104 1.24 24.75 9.82
C LEU A 104 0.80 26.19 9.56
N VAL A 105 0.19 26.42 8.40
CA VAL A 105 -0.25 27.73 7.93
C VAL A 105 -1.76 27.71 7.77
N PHE A 106 -2.44 28.66 8.41
CA PHE A 106 -3.87 28.87 8.29
C PHE A 106 -4.13 30.16 7.50
N GLU A 107 -4.83 30.07 6.38
CA GLU A 107 -5.19 31.22 5.55
C GLU A 107 -6.71 31.42 5.49
N ASN A 108 -7.18 32.64 5.78
CA ASN A 108 -8.58 33.01 5.66
C ASN A 108 -8.70 34.44 5.15
N ASN A 109 -9.40 34.64 4.03
CA ASN A 109 -9.65 35.96 3.43
C ASN A 109 -8.36 36.81 3.21
N GLY A 110 -7.21 36.16 2.98
CA GLY A 110 -5.93 36.82 2.76
C GLY A 110 -5.13 37.14 4.02
N GLU A 111 -5.65 36.81 5.20
CA GLU A 111 -4.86 36.76 6.44
C GLU A 111 -4.22 35.38 6.59
N SER A 112 -2.99 35.33 7.11
CA SER A 112 -2.20 34.11 7.27
C SER A 112 -1.62 34.01 8.67
N PHE A 113 -1.78 32.86 9.31
CA PHE A 113 -1.25 32.53 10.64
C PHE A 113 -0.33 31.32 10.53
N GLU A 114 0.92 31.46 11.00
CA GLU A 114 1.93 30.40 10.92
C GLU A 114 2.31 29.89 12.31
N TYR A 115 2.38 28.56 12.45
CA TYR A 115 2.82 27.87 13.67
C TYR A 115 3.90 26.84 13.32
N ASN A 116 4.97 26.73 14.11
CA ASN A 116 5.96 25.68 13.86
C ASN A 116 5.41 24.35 14.38
N LEU A 117 5.60 23.28 13.61
CA LEU A 117 5.16 21.95 14.01
C LEU A 117 5.87 21.48 15.28
N SER A 118 7.12 21.90 15.49
CA SER A 118 7.90 21.65 16.71
C SER A 118 7.21 22.10 18.00
N ASP A 119 6.33 23.10 17.92
CA ASP A 119 5.62 23.63 19.08
C ASP A 119 4.52 22.66 19.56
N PHE A 120 4.12 21.70 18.70
CA PHE A 120 3.12 20.67 18.98
C PHE A 120 3.72 19.27 19.15
N THR A 121 4.92 19.01 18.64
CA THR A 121 5.56 17.68 18.66
C THR A 121 6.25 17.33 19.99
N GLY A 122 6.17 18.19 21.00
CA GLY A 122 6.71 17.94 22.35
C GLY A 122 6.15 16.70 23.09
N VAL A 123 5.32 15.90 22.43
CA VAL A 123 4.62 14.72 22.97
C VAL A 123 4.93 13.43 22.17
N MET A 124 5.65 13.47 21.05
CA MET A 124 5.38 12.51 19.96
C MET A 124 6.44 11.45 19.63
N ASP A 125 7.51 11.29 20.43
CA ASP A 125 8.26 10.03 20.43
C ASP A 125 7.87 9.29 21.71
N GLU A 126 6.71 8.62 21.70
CA GLU A 126 6.35 7.70 22.78
C GLU A 126 7.32 6.53 22.69
N GLU A 127 8.30 6.49 23.61
CA GLU A 127 9.21 5.35 23.74
C GLU A 127 8.36 4.13 24.08
N VAL A 128 8.28 3.19 23.14
CA VAL A 128 7.63 1.91 23.39
C VAL A 128 8.69 0.99 23.98
N PHE A 129 8.32 0.28 25.04
CA PHE A 129 9.19 -0.68 25.72
C PHE A 129 8.76 -2.11 25.37
N PRO A 130 9.17 -2.64 24.20
CA PRO A 130 8.71 -3.94 23.75
C PRO A 130 9.23 -5.05 24.66
N LEU A 131 8.53 -6.19 24.64
CA LEU A 131 9.01 -7.40 25.28
C LEU A 131 10.22 -7.95 24.53
N VAL A 132 11.31 -8.17 25.27
CA VAL A 132 12.53 -8.83 24.83
C VAL A 132 12.53 -10.26 25.36
N TYR A 133 12.50 -11.21 24.43
CA TYR A 133 12.61 -12.65 24.70
C TYR A 133 14.08 -13.07 24.72
N PHE A 134 14.44 -13.97 25.62
CA PHE A 134 15.81 -14.48 25.73
C PHE A 134 15.85 -15.92 26.27
N LYS A 135 17.04 -16.51 26.26
CA LYS A 135 17.31 -17.82 26.85
C LYS A 135 18.39 -17.73 27.91
N LEU A 136 18.14 -18.36 29.05
CA LEU A 136 19.06 -18.48 30.17
C LEU A 136 19.58 -19.91 30.23
N SER A 137 20.90 -20.09 30.20
CA SER A 137 21.56 -21.38 30.41
C SER A 137 21.86 -21.56 31.89
N VAL A 138 21.19 -22.53 32.52
CA VAL A 138 21.43 -22.92 33.92
C VAL A 138 22.35 -24.14 33.92
N LEU A 139 23.55 -23.97 34.47
CA LEU A 139 24.61 -24.96 34.51
C LEU A 139 24.71 -25.54 35.92
N LEU A 140 24.66 -26.87 36.04
CA LEU A 140 24.90 -27.60 37.28
C LEU A 140 26.18 -28.42 37.14
N GLN A 141 27.15 -28.19 38.03
CA GLN A 141 28.34 -29.03 38.13
C GLN A 141 28.05 -30.23 39.02
N GLY A 142 28.18 -31.44 38.46
CA GLY A 142 28.17 -32.70 39.18
C GLY A 142 29.51 -33.42 39.06
N GLU A 143 29.78 -34.33 39.99
CA GLU A 143 30.85 -35.33 39.86
C GLU A 143 30.20 -36.68 39.53
N ASP A 144 30.73 -37.39 38.55
CA ASP A 144 30.31 -38.76 38.26
C ASP A 144 31.01 -39.78 39.18
N GLU A 145 30.70 -41.08 39.00
CA GLU A 145 31.29 -42.16 39.81
C GLU A 145 32.82 -42.28 39.66
N GLU A 146 33.40 -41.70 38.60
CA GLU A 146 34.84 -41.67 38.33
C GLU A 146 35.51 -40.36 38.80
N ASN A 147 34.75 -39.48 39.46
CA ASN A 147 35.20 -38.16 39.92
C ASN A 147 35.55 -37.21 38.75
N GLU A 148 34.97 -37.43 37.57
CA GLU A 148 34.99 -36.49 36.45
C GLU A 148 33.89 -35.43 36.64
N THR A 149 34.23 -34.17 36.36
CA THR A 149 33.26 -33.06 36.40
C THR A 149 32.35 -33.12 35.17
N VAL A 150 31.07 -33.38 35.40
CA VAL A 150 30.02 -33.35 34.38
C VAL A 150 29.20 -32.08 34.56
N GLU A 151 29.05 -31.30 33.49
CA GLU A 151 28.18 -30.13 33.47
C GLU A 151 26.85 -30.47 32.81
N PHE A 152 25.75 -30.27 33.53
CA PHE A 152 24.39 -30.36 32.99
C PHE A 152 23.88 -28.96 32.67
N GLU A 153 23.50 -28.74 31.42
CA GLU A 153 22.90 -27.48 30.97
C GLU A 153 21.39 -27.64 30.82
N THR A 154 20.63 -26.75 31.44
CA THR A 154 19.18 -26.60 31.24
C THR A 154 18.88 -25.21 30.69
N GLU A 155 18.11 -25.14 29.61
CA GLU A 155 17.68 -23.86 29.03
C GLU A 155 16.33 -23.43 29.59
N ILE A 156 16.25 -22.19 30.05
CA ILE A 156 15.02 -21.55 30.51
C ILE A 156 14.72 -20.38 29.56
N GLU A 157 13.48 -20.29 29.08
CA GLU A 157 13.03 -19.16 28.26
C GLU A 157 12.47 -18.06 29.18
N GLY A 158 12.86 -16.81 28.91
CA GLY A 158 12.45 -15.65 29.69
C GLY A 158 12.00 -14.49 28.79
N GLN A 159 11.29 -13.54 29.40
CA GLN A 159 10.88 -12.29 28.78
C GLN A 159 11.07 -11.13 29.76
N VAL A 160 11.52 -9.98 29.25
CA VAL A 160 11.71 -8.73 30.02
C VAL A 160 11.25 -7.53 29.20
N SER A 161 10.93 -6.43 29.87
CA SER A 161 10.78 -5.10 29.26
C SER A 161 11.52 -4.07 30.12
N ALA A 162 11.56 -2.81 29.70
CA ALA A 162 12.14 -1.75 30.52
C ALA A 162 11.42 -1.54 31.86
N THR A 163 10.17 -2.00 31.98
CA THR A 163 9.35 -1.88 33.18
C THR A 163 9.17 -3.18 33.94
N GLU A 164 9.48 -4.33 33.33
CA GLU A 164 9.30 -5.66 33.92
C GLU A 164 10.58 -6.50 33.84
N ASN A 165 11.09 -6.87 35.01
CA ASN A 165 12.28 -7.71 35.15
C ASN A 165 11.91 -9.20 35.20
N PHE A 166 12.84 -10.06 34.79
CA PHE A 166 12.71 -11.51 34.91
C PHE A 166 13.56 -12.00 36.07
N THR A 167 12.97 -12.82 36.95
CA THR A 167 13.64 -13.39 38.11
C THR A 167 13.64 -14.91 38.05
N TYR A 168 14.79 -15.53 38.34
CA TYR A 168 14.96 -16.97 38.46
C TYR A 168 15.71 -17.33 39.75
N PHE A 169 15.25 -18.34 40.46
CA PHE A 169 15.89 -18.83 41.70
C PHE A 169 16.71 -20.10 41.42
N LEU A 170 18.02 -19.98 41.56
CA LEU A 170 18.98 -21.07 41.44
C LEU A 170 18.90 -22.01 42.65
N LYS A 171 19.08 -23.30 42.40
CA LYS A 171 19.35 -24.30 43.45
C LYS A 171 20.83 -24.30 43.82
N ASP A 172 21.13 -24.92 44.95
CA ASP A 172 22.51 -25.03 45.42
C ASP A 172 23.40 -25.73 44.38
N GLY A 173 24.48 -25.05 43.98
CA GLY A 173 25.42 -25.54 42.97
C GLY A 173 25.08 -25.19 41.52
N GLU A 174 23.93 -24.56 41.26
CA GLU A 174 23.59 -24.04 39.94
C GLU A 174 24.21 -22.65 39.70
N ARG A 175 24.62 -22.38 38.46
CA ARG A 175 24.98 -21.03 37.96
C ARG A 175 24.17 -20.73 36.71
N ALA A 176 23.92 -19.45 36.42
CA ALA A 176 23.16 -19.04 35.25
C ALA A 176 23.96 -18.07 34.39
N GLU A 177 23.89 -18.25 33.08
CA GLU A 177 24.51 -17.38 32.09
C GLU A 177 23.51 -17.09 30.97
N LEU A 178 23.52 -15.87 30.41
CA LEU A 178 22.70 -15.56 29.23
C LEU A 178 23.24 -16.33 28.03
N LYS A 179 22.35 -17.04 27.33
CA LYS A 179 22.73 -17.76 26.11
C LYS A 179 23.08 -16.75 25.01
N PRO A 180 24.27 -16.84 24.39
CA PRO A 180 24.67 -15.90 23.36
C PRO A 180 23.69 -15.85 22.19
N ARG A 181 23.42 -14.65 21.70
CA ARG A 181 22.49 -14.33 20.59
C ARG A 181 21.07 -14.84 20.84
N SER A 182 20.63 -14.86 22.09
CA SER A 182 19.26 -15.28 22.43
C SER A 182 18.27 -14.12 22.54
N ALA A 183 18.76 -12.90 22.77
CA ALA A 183 17.94 -11.70 22.94
C ALA A 183 17.24 -11.30 21.63
N LYS A 184 15.91 -11.23 21.60
CA LYS A 184 15.13 -10.80 20.43
C LYS A 184 13.80 -10.18 20.84
N THR A 185 13.30 -9.25 20.03
CA THR A 185 11.88 -8.86 20.07
C THR A 185 11.07 -9.76 19.12
N ARG A 186 9.78 -9.45 18.93
CA ARG A 186 8.96 -10.13 17.91
C ARG A 186 9.47 -9.86 16.49
N LEU A 187 10.04 -8.68 16.27
CA LEU A 187 10.39 -8.19 14.93
C LEU A 187 11.87 -8.39 14.61
N LYS A 188 12.77 -8.33 15.61
CA LYS A 188 14.21 -8.36 15.33
C LYS A 188 15.05 -9.01 16.41
N GLN A 189 16.18 -9.55 15.97
CA GLN A 189 17.24 -10.05 16.83
C GLN A 189 18.00 -8.87 17.46
N LEU A 190 18.22 -8.93 18.77
CA LEU A 190 18.99 -7.93 19.51
C LEU A 190 20.42 -8.40 19.79
N SER A 191 21.27 -7.44 20.11
CA SER A 191 22.60 -7.70 20.68
C SER A 191 22.47 -8.22 22.11
N ASP A 192 23.37 -9.10 22.53
CA ASP A 192 23.42 -9.61 23.91
C ASP A 192 23.63 -8.49 24.94
N SER A 193 24.22 -7.37 24.52
CA SER A 193 24.37 -6.16 25.35
C SER A 193 23.05 -5.45 25.66
N ALA A 194 21.94 -5.81 25.00
CA ALA A 194 20.62 -5.26 25.31
C ALA A 194 20.04 -5.82 26.62
N LEU A 195 20.66 -6.86 27.17
CA LEU A 195 20.25 -7.49 28.42
C LEU A 195 21.35 -7.34 29.46
N GLU A 196 20.95 -7.05 30.69
CA GLU A 196 21.83 -7.08 31.85
C GLU A 196 21.37 -8.19 32.80
N ILE A 197 22.30 -9.07 33.18
CA ILE A 197 22.08 -10.14 34.16
C ILE A 197 22.81 -9.82 35.46
N LYS A 198 22.10 -9.88 36.59
CA LYS A 198 22.63 -9.72 37.94
C LYS A 198 22.32 -10.96 38.76
N THR A 199 23.27 -11.40 39.57
CA THR A 199 23.10 -12.54 40.48
C THR A 199 23.37 -12.10 41.90
N GLU A 200 22.35 -12.19 42.76
CA GLU A 200 22.42 -11.83 44.17
C GLU A 200 22.04 -13.05 45.02
N GLY A 201 23.05 -13.75 45.55
CA GLY A 201 22.84 -15.02 46.23
C GLY A 201 22.36 -16.10 45.25
N ASN A 202 21.17 -16.64 45.48
CA ASN A 202 20.54 -17.63 44.60
C ASN A 202 19.54 -17.00 43.62
N GLU A 203 19.36 -15.68 43.63
CA GLU A 203 18.42 -14.99 42.75
C GLU A 203 19.16 -14.41 41.53
N VAL A 204 18.66 -14.73 40.35
CA VAL A 204 19.13 -14.20 39.07
C VAL A 204 18.07 -13.26 38.54
N VAL A 205 18.45 -12.01 38.30
CA VAL A 205 17.59 -10.97 37.74
C VAL A 205 18.12 -10.58 36.37
N VAL A 206 17.29 -10.72 35.35
CA VAL A 206 17.56 -10.23 34.00
C VAL A 206 16.71 -8.97 33.78
N THR A 207 17.36 -7.94 33.27
CA THR A 207 16.77 -6.62 33.02
C THR A 207 17.15 -6.13 31.63
N THR A 208 16.40 -5.17 31.11
CA THR A 208 16.71 -4.50 29.84
C THR A 208 16.33 -3.03 29.96
N ASP A 209 17.11 -2.15 29.35
CA ASP A 209 16.78 -0.74 29.14
C ASP A 209 16.31 -0.48 27.70
N TYR A 210 16.06 -1.56 26.97
CA TYR A 210 15.75 -1.50 25.55
C TYR A 210 14.39 -0.86 25.30
N SER A 211 14.39 0.17 24.46
CA SER A 211 13.21 0.82 23.92
C SER A 211 13.27 0.89 22.39
N GLU A 212 12.10 0.95 21.77
CA GLU A 212 11.94 1.23 20.36
C GLU A 212 11.08 2.48 20.20
N VAL A 213 11.49 3.35 19.29
CA VAL A 213 10.59 4.37 18.76
C VAL A 213 9.74 3.63 17.73
N GLU A 214 8.44 3.53 17.96
CA GLU A 214 7.53 2.85 17.04
C GLU A 214 7.57 3.59 15.69
N GLU A 215 8.14 2.93 14.67
CA GLU A 215 8.08 3.39 13.27
C GLU A 215 6.71 3.03 12.69
N GLY A 216 5.63 3.40 13.38
CA GLY A 216 4.26 3.29 12.89
C GLY A 216 3.81 4.56 12.18
N SER A 217 2.63 4.52 11.55
CA SER A 217 1.95 5.73 11.06
C SER A 217 1.80 6.72 12.21
N ARG A 218 2.36 7.92 12.07
CA ARG A 218 2.35 8.93 13.14
C ARG A 218 1.13 9.81 12.98
N GLU A 219 0.34 9.93 14.04
CA GLU A 219 -0.79 10.85 14.10
C GLU A 219 -0.44 12.02 15.01
N ILE A 220 -0.34 13.23 14.45
CA ILE A 220 -0.16 14.47 15.22
C ILE A 220 -1.51 15.16 15.30
N ILE A 221 -2.04 15.29 16.52
CA ILE A 221 -3.31 15.95 16.79
C ILE A 221 -3.03 17.32 17.41
N ILE A 222 -3.54 18.38 16.78
CA ILE A 222 -3.37 19.77 17.21
C ILE A 222 -4.74 20.33 17.61
N GLU A 223 -4.89 20.71 18.87
CA GLU A 223 -6.12 21.32 19.39
C GLU A 223 -6.16 22.81 18.98
N LEU A 224 -7.12 23.17 18.11
CA LEU A 224 -7.23 24.51 17.53
C LEU A 224 -7.60 25.59 18.58
N SER A 225 -8.29 25.18 19.64
CA SER A 225 -8.69 26.05 20.74
C SER A 225 -7.48 26.68 21.46
N GLU A 226 -6.34 26.01 21.47
CA GLU A 226 -5.11 26.50 22.12
C GLU A 226 -4.42 27.61 21.29
N LEU A 227 -4.71 27.68 19.99
CA LEU A 227 -4.10 28.64 19.08
C LEU A 227 -4.72 30.04 19.16
N GLY A 228 -5.93 30.13 19.73
CA GLY A 228 -6.67 31.40 19.87
C GLY A 228 -7.01 32.07 18.55
N LEU A 229 -7.15 31.28 17.47
CA LEU A 229 -7.43 31.73 16.12
C LEU A 229 -8.87 32.24 16.01
N VAL A 230 -9.07 33.44 15.45
CA VAL A 230 -10.40 34.00 15.19
C VAL A 230 -10.49 34.37 13.71
N PHE A 231 -11.39 33.73 12.97
CA PHE A 231 -11.54 33.90 11.52
C PHE A 231 -12.85 34.58 11.15
N GLU A 232 -12.93 35.12 9.93
CA GLU A 232 -14.17 35.57 9.32
C GLU A 232 -14.87 34.42 8.57
N LYS A 233 -16.14 34.60 8.20
CA LYS A 233 -16.84 33.65 7.33
C LYS A 233 -16.11 33.55 5.97
N GLY A 234 -16.07 32.36 5.38
CA GLY A 234 -15.40 32.11 4.10
C GLY A 234 -14.51 30.88 4.14
N ASN A 235 -13.68 30.70 3.12
CA ASN A 235 -12.78 29.56 3.04
C ASN A 235 -11.62 29.71 4.04
N LEU A 236 -11.35 28.66 4.79
CA LEU A 236 -10.17 28.47 5.60
C LEU A 236 -9.30 27.40 4.93
N ASP A 237 -8.14 27.82 4.43
CA ASP A 237 -7.13 26.92 3.89
C ASP A 237 -6.15 26.58 5.01
N VAL A 238 -5.90 25.29 5.24
CA VAL A 238 -4.90 24.80 6.19
C VAL A 238 -3.83 24.07 5.41
N VAL A 239 -2.60 24.55 5.49
CA VAL A 239 -1.47 24.12 4.67
C VAL A 239 -0.31 23.72 5.55
N LEU A 240 0.25 22.54 5.32
CA LEU A 240 1.50 22.12 5.92
C LEU A 240 2.65 22.39 4.95
N VAL A 241 3.65 23.14 5.42
CA VAL A 241 4.80 23.58 4.63
C VAL A 241 6.08 23.04 5.27
N ASP A 242 6.90 22.30 4.53
CA ASP A 242 8.25 21.90 4.95
C ASP A 242 9.29 22.40 3.95
N GLY A 243 10.37 23.00 4.44
CA GLY A 243 11.44 23.54 3.58
C GLY A 243 11.00 24.63 2.59
N GLY A 244 9.79 25.19 2.74
CA GLY A 244 9.18 26.13 1.79
C GLY A 244 8.35 25.48 0.68
N GLU A 245 8.20 24.15 0.71
CA GLU A 245 7.32 23.39 -0.19
C GLU A 245 6.04 22.99 0.56
N ILE A 246 4.90 23.03 -0.13
CA ILE A 246 3.63 22.56 0.42
C ILE A 246 3.61 21.04 0.33
N ILE A 247 3.44 20.38 1.48
CA ILE A 247 3.41 18.91 1.55
C ILE A 247 1.99 18.35 1.75
N ALA A 248 1.09 19.12 2.38
CA ALA A 248 -0.33 18.79 2.50
C ALA A 248 -1.19 20.06 2.59
N SER A 249 -2.43 19.99 2.14
CA SER A 249 -3.39 21.11 2.25
C SER A 249 -4.83 20.61 2.30
N THR A 250 -5.66 21.26 3.11
CA THR A 250 -7.12 21.09 3.09
C THR A 250 -7.82 22.45 3.13
N THR A 251 -9.06 22.50 2.67
CA THR A 251 -9.89 23.71 2.66
C THR A 251 -11.27 23.40 3.23
N ILE A 252 -11.73 24.21 4.18
CA ILE A 252 -13.09 24.15 4.74
C ILE A 252 -13.80 25.49 4.58
N VAL A 253 -15.13 25.49 4.49
CA VAL A 253 -15.93 26.72 4.43
C VAL A 253 -16.46 27.04 5.83
N LEU A 254 -16.04 28.17 6.40
CA LEU A 254 -16.49 28.66 7.70
C LEU A 254 -17.79 29.45 7.59
N GLY A 255 -18.79 29.06 8.38
CA GLY A 255 -19.99 29.85 8.63
C GLY A 255 -21.13 29.67 7.63
N GLU A 256 -21.20 28.54 6.94
CA GLU A 256 -22.50 28.02 6.51
C GLU A 256 -23.25 27.65 7.80
N ASP A 257 -24.29 28.44 8.12
CA ASP A 257 -25.24 27.98 9.14
C ASP A 257 -25.69 26.60 8.66
N PRO A 258 -25.67 25.55 9.51
CA PRO A 258 -26.06 24.21 9.09
C PRO A 258 -27.39 24.38 8.40
N VAL A 259 -27.42 24.12 7.10
CA VAL A 259 -28.66 24.15 6.34
C VAL A 259 -29.50 23.13 7.07
N GLU A 260 -30.49 23.57 7.85
CA GLU A 260 -31.51 22.68 8.35
C GLU A 260 -31.93 21.89 7.12
N GLU A 261 -31.68 20.58 7.10
CA GLU A 261 -32.30 19.70 6.12
C GLU A 261 -33.79 19.94 6.28
N ILE A 262 -34.33 20.85 5.46
CA ILE A 262 -35.75 21.00 5.31
C ILE A 262 -36.13 19.69 4.64
N GLU A 263 -36.66 18.76 5.43
CA GLU A 263 -37.47 17.66 4.91
C GLU A 263 -38.60 18.31 4.11
N GLU A 264 -38.37 18.58 2.82
CA GLU A 264 -39.43 18.93 1.87
C GLU A 264 -40.33 17.69 1.74
N SER A 265 -41.29 17.61 2.65
CA SER A 265 -42.50 16.81 2.50
C SER A 265 -43.27 17.32 1.29
N VAL A 266 -42.90 16.82 0.10
CA VAL A 266 -43.64 17.00 -1.14
C VAL A 266 -45.07 16.49 -0.94
N THR A 267 -46.01 17.42 -0.74
CA THR A 267 -47.44 17.14 -0.86
C THR A 267 -47.85 17.56 -2.27
N GLU A 268 -48.15 16.58 -3.12
CA GLU A 268 -48.64 16.79 -4.48
C GLU A 268 -49.90 17.67 -4.50
N PRO A 269 -49.97 18.72 -5.35
CA PRO A 269 -51.24 19.37 -5.66
C PRO A 269 -52.03 18.54 -6.70
N PRO A 270 -53.37 18.54 -6.64
CA PRO A 270 -54.19 17.80 -7.59
C PRO A 270 -54.19 18.45 -8.98
N LEU A 271 -53.87 17.64 -9.99
CA LEU A 271 -53.92 17.97 -11.41
C LEU A 271 -55.34 18.32 -11.85
N THR A 272 -55.47 19.44 -12.58
CA THR A 272 -56.66 19.81 -13.34
C THR A 272 -56.33 19.68 -14.83
N ASN A 273 -57.11 18.86 -15.54
CA ASN A 273 -57.01 18.68 -17.00
C ASN A 273 -57.43 19.97 -17.73
N GLU A 274 -56.54 20.50 -18.56
CA GLU A 274 -56.92 21.25 -19.77
C GLU A 274 -56.20 20.63 -20.97
N GLU A 275 -56.98 20.19 -21.94
CA GLU A 275 -56.57 19.92 -23.32
C GLU A 275 -55.98 21.21 -23.93
N ILE A 276 -54.91 21.10 -24.73
CA ILE A 276 -54.76 21.76 -26.05
C ILE A 276 -53.48 21.28 -26.74
N ASP A 277 -53.72 20.71 -27.91
CA ASP A 277 -53.01 20.62 -29.20
C ASP A 277 -51.48 20.51 -29.34
N GLU A 278 -51.17 19.54 -30.21
CA GLU A 278 -49.95 19.15 -30.90
C GLU A 278 -49.18 20.31 -31.56
N ASP A 279 -47.87 20.36 -31.34
CA ASP A 279 -46.93 20.70 -32.43
C ASP A 279 -45.59 19.99 -32.20
N ASP A 280 -45.06 19.45 -33.30
CA ASP A 280 -43.94 18.52 -33.41
C ASP A 280 -42.59 19.12 -32.97
N SER A 281 -41.90 18.44 -32.05
CA SER A 281 -40.43 18.41 -32.03
C SER A 281 -39.93 17.09 -31.45
N GLU A 282 -39.22 16.32 -32.28
CA GLU A 282 -38.47 15.12 -31.91
C GLU A 282 -37.44 15.46 -30.82
N ASP A 283 -37.66 14.96 -29.61
CA ASP A 283 -36.67 14.95 -28.53
C ASP A 283 -36.46 13.50 -28.06
N PHE A 284 -35.20 13.15 -27.83
CA PHE A 284 -34.76 11.82 -27.43
C PHE A 284 -35.30 11.49 -26.02
N GLU A 285 -36.11 10.44 -25.92
CA GLU A 285 -36.47 9.84 -24.63
C GLU A 285 -35.23 9.21 -23.99
N GLU A 286 -34.69 9.85 -22.95
CA GLU A 286 -33.89 9.16 -21.95
C GLU A 286 -34.83 8.35 -21.05
N GLU A 287 -34.75 7.02 -21.17
CA GLU A 287 -35.38 6.09 -20.21
C GLU A 287 -34.81 6.35 -18.81
N ASN A 288 -35.59 7.01 -17.98
CA ASN A 288 -35.35 7.12 -16.55
C ASN A 288 -35.68 5.76 -15.89
N VAL A 289 -34.70 4.87 -15.86
CA VAL A 289 -34.77 3.61 -15.13
C VAL A 289 -34.51 3.91 -13.66
N ASN A 290 -35.59 4.06 -12.89
CA ASN A 290 -35.54 3.96 -11.43
C ASN A 290 -35.18 2.51 -11.05
N GLU A 291 -33.89 2.20 -10.98
CA GLU A 291 -33.39 0.96 -10.41
C GLU A 291 -33.60 0.98 -8.89
N THR A 292 -34.56 0.17 -8.44
CA THR A 292 -34.73 -0.17 -7.03
C THR A 292 -33.46 -0.88 -6.54
N LEU A 293 -32.62 -0.15 -5.78
CA LEU A 293 -31.42 -0.67 -5.13
C LEU A 293 -31.78 -1.75 -4.12
N ILE A 294 -31.64 -3.02 -4.51
CA ILE A 294 -31.63 -4.15 -3.59
C ILE A 294 -30.30 -4.05 -2.81
N PRO A 295 -30.32 -4.07 -1.47
CA PRO A 295 -29.08 -4.03 -0.68
C PRO A 295 -28.21 -5.24 -1.05
N PRO A 296 -26.93 -5.03 -1.41
CA PRO A 296 -26.06 -6.11 -1.84
C PRO A 296 -25.85 -7.13 -0.72
N GLU A 297 -25.91 -8.40 -1.08
CA GLU A 297 -25.65 -9.52 -0.18
C GLU A 297 -24.17 -9.48 0.25
N ILE A 298 -23.91 -9.35 1.55
CA ILE A 298 -22.55 -9.31 2.09
C ILE A 298 -21.91 -10.68 1.87
N LEU A 299 -20.93 -10.73 0.96
CA LEU A 299 -20.14 -11.93 0.67
C LEU A 299 -19.11 -12.12 1.79
N GLU A 300 -19.26 -13.15 2.62
CA GLU A 300 -18.23 -13.57 3.59
C GLU A 300 -17.66 -14.96 3.25
N LEU A 301 -16.43 -15.23 3.69
CA LEU A 301 -15.83 -16.58 3.68
C LEU A 301 -16.44 -17.44 4.78
N THR A 302 -16.89 -18.63 4.41
CA THR A 302 -17.37 -19.66 5.34
C THR A 302 -16.24 -20.21 6.22
N THR A 303 -16.59 -20.83 7.35
CA THR A 303 -15.61 -21.44 8.27
C THR A 303 -14.77 -22.52 7.59
N GLU A 304 -15.37 -23.31 6.70
CA GLU A 304 -14.67 -24.37 5.94
C GLU A 304 -13.64 -23.76 4.98
N GLU A 305 -14.01 -22.69 4.26
CA GLU A 305 -13.10 -21.96 3.38
C GLU A 305 -11.91 -21.34 4.13
N ARG A 306 -12.17 -20.74 5.30
CA ARG A 306 -11.11 -20.16 6.14
C ARG A 306 -10.15 -21.24 6.65
N LEU A 307 -10.66 -22.40 7.07
CA LEU A 307 -9.82 -23.51 7.54
C LEU A 307 -8.92 -24.04 6.43
N ALA A 308 -9.43 -24.21 5.21
CA ALA A 308 -8.64 -24.66 4.07
C ALA A 308 -7.47 -23.69 3.73
N LEU A 309 -7.72 -22.38 3.82
CA LEU A 309 -6.66 -21.37 3.61
C LEU A 309 -5.58 -21.42 4.72
N VAL A 310 -5.98 -21.56 5.98
CA VAL A 310 -5.03 -21.66 7.11
C VAL A 310 -4.22 -22.94 7.05
N GLU A 311 -4.83 -24.06 6.65
CA GLU A 311 -4.15 -25.34 6.52
C GLU A 311 -3.06 -25.30 5.46
N GLU A 312 -3.33 -24.69 4.30
CA GLU A 312 -2.36 -24.62 3.19
C GLU A 312 -1.30 -23.52 3.39
N PHE A 313 -1.71 -22.32 3.84
CA PHE A 313 -0.84 -21.15 3.85
C PHE A 313 -0.38 -20.71 5.25
N GLY A 314 -0.93 -21.29 6.32
CA GLY A 314 -0.62 -20.93 7.70
C GLY A 314 -1.25 -19.62 8.21
N SER A 315 -1.91 -18.84 7.34
CA SER A 315 -2.64 -17.62 7.69
C SER A 315 -3.77 -17.32 6.68
N THR A 316 -4.73 -16.48 7.07
CA THR A 316 -5.76 -15.92 6.15
C THR A 316 -5.44 -14.51 5.67
N SER A 317 -4.31 -13.94 6.09
CA SER A 317 -3.91 -12.59 5.72
C SER A 317 -3.39 -12.61 4.29
N VAL A 318 -4.10 -11.91 3.41
CA VAL A 318 -3.64 -11.67 2.04
C VAL A 318 -2.84 -10.38 2.07
N GLU A 319 -1.60 -10.44 1.61
CA GLU A 319 -0.77 -9.24 1.47
C GLU A 319 -1.15 -8.52 0.17
N ILE A 320 -1.29 -7.20 0.26
CA ILE A 320 -1.34 -6.34 -0.92
C ILE A 320 0.11 -6.11 -1.31
N THR A 321 0.55 -6.73 -2.40
CA THR A 321 1.96 -6.68 -2.82
C THR A 321 2.25 -5.51 -3.75
N GLU A 322 1.23 -4.97 -4.43
CA GLU A 322 1.38 -3.87 -5.37
C GLU A 322 0.09 -3.05 -5.51
N ALA A 323 0.22 -1.73 -5.43
CA ALA A 323 -0.83 -0.76 -5.75
C ALA A 323 -0.26 0.29 -6.72
N ILE A 324 -0.81 0.37 -7.94
CA ILE A 324 -0.36 1.32 -8.97
C ILE A 324 -1.55 2.16 -9.42
N SER A 325 -1.43 3.48 -9.31
CA SER A 325 -2.35 4.42 -9.97
C SER A 325 -1.81 4.83 -11.34
N LYS A 326 -2.58 4.56 -12.42
CA LYS A 326 -2.22 4.93 -13.79
C LYS A 326 -3.44 5.12 -14.68
N ASN A 327 -3.48 6.27 -15.37
CA ASN A 327 -4.49 6.60 -16.39
C ASN A 327 -5.95 6.62 -15.89
N GLY A 328 -6.21 7.09 -14.66
CA GLY A 328 -7.59 7.09 -14.14
C GLY A 328 -8.01 5.78 -13.46
N PHE A 329 -7.05 4.90 -13.17
CA PHE A 329 -7.30 3.59 -12.59
C PHE A 329 -6.31 3.26 -11.49
N VAL A 330 -6.80 2.63 -10.43
CA VAL A 330 -6.03 2.03 -9.34
C VAL A 330 -5.99 0.52 -9.59
N THR A 331 -4.81 -0.02 -9.87
CA THR A 331 -4.59 -1.46 -10.01
C THR A 331 -4.03 -2.02 -8.71
N ILE A 332 -4.67 -3.07 -8.17
CA ILE A 332 -4.31 -3.70 -6.91
C ILE A 332 -4.04 -5.18 -7.14
N ARG A 333 -2.91 -5.65 -6.62
CA ARG A 333 -2.50 -7.05 -6.66
C ARG A 333 -2.62 -7.70 -5.28
N TYR A 334 -3.36 -8.79 -5.24
CA TYR A 334 -3.45 -9.67 -4.09
C TYR A 334 -2.62 -10.92 -4.32
N GLU A 335 -1.88 -11.36 -3.30
CA GLU A 335 -1.02 -12.55 -3.38
C GLU A 335 -1.14 -13.42 -2.12
N ILE A 336 -1.22 -14.74 -2.31
CA ILE A 336 -1.16 -15.74 -1.24
C ILE A 336 -0.46 -17.01 -1.75
N GLY A 337 0.70 -17.34 -1.18
CA GLY A 337 1.53 -18.45 -1.65
C GLY A 337 1.94 -18.29 -3.12
N THR A 338 1.45 -19.18 -4.00
CA THR A 338 1.70 -19.11 -5.46
C THR A 338 0.53 -18.52 -6.25
N PHE A 339 -0.57 -18.16 -5.58
CA PHE A 339 -1.77 -17.61 -6.22
C PHE A 339 -1.72 -16.09 -6.17
N TRP A 340 -2.15 -15.45 -7.25
CA TRP A 340 -2.29 -14.00 -7.31
C TRP A 340 -3.46 -13.60 -8.19
N VAL A 341 -3.99 -12.41 -7.96
CA VAL A 341 -4.97 -11.75 -8.84
C VAL A 341 -4.69 -10.25 -8.88
N GLU A 342 -4.94 -9.65 -10.03
CA GLU A 342 -4.86 -8.20 -10.24
C GLU A 342 -6.23 -7.68 -10.67
N ASN A 343 -6.74 -6.71 -9.91
CA ASN A 343 -7.98 -6.00 -10.25
C ASN A 343 -7.66 -4.53 -10.51
N SER A 344 -8.47 -3.89 -11.35
CA SER A 344 -8.31 -2.46 -11.67
C SER A 344 -9.63 -1.74 -11.44
N TYR A 345 -9.58 -0.69 -10.64
CA TYR A 345 -10.72 0.13 -10.24
C TYR A 345 -10.57 1.52 -10.82
N SER A 346 -11.68 2.21 -11.10
CA SER A 346 -11.60 3.60 -11.52
C SER A 346 -11.23 4.49 -10.33
N ASP A 347 -10.33 5.46 -10.54
CA ASP A 347 -9.90 6.40 -9.50
C ASP A 347 -10.94 7.49 -9.17
N VAL A 348 -12.05 7.54 -9.92
CA VAL A 348 -13.17 8.45 -9.65
C VAL A 348 -14.13 7.93 -8.58
N LEU A 349 -13.96 6.68 -8.12
CA LEU A 349 -14.77 6.10 -7.05
C LEU A 349 -14.43 6.77 -5.72
N SER A 350 -15.44 6.96 -4.86
CA SER A 350 -15.18 7.37 -3.47
C SER A 350 -14.39 6.27 -2.76
N ASN A 351 -13.56 6.65 -1.78
CA ASN A 351 -12.76 5.69 -1.00
C ASN A 351 -13.63 4.56 -0.42
N GLU A 352 -14.80 4.88 0.13
CA GLU A 352 -15.75 3.88 0.66
C GLU A 352 -16.23 2.89 -0.42
N THR A 353 -16.55 3.39 -1.63
CA THR A 353 -16.99 2.52 -2.73
C THR A 353 -15.85 1.64 -3.24
N LEU A 354 -14.65 2.22 -3.33
CA LEU A 354 -13.45 1.53 -3.76
C LEU A 354 -13.07 0.41 -2.80
N GLU A 355 -13.00 0.70 -1.50
CA GLU A 355 -12.71 -0.28 -0.44
C GLU A 355 -13.73 -1.42 -0.45
N ARG A 356 -15.01 -1.11 -0.62
CA ARG A 356 -16.07 -2.11 -0.72
C ARG A 356 -15.85 -3.05 -1.92
N PHE A 357 -15.58 -2.51 -3.11
CA PHE A 357 -15.31 -3.33 -4.30
C PHE A 357 -14.04 -4.17 -4.17
N MET A 358 -13.00 -3.59 -3.56
CA MET A 358 -11.76 -4.30 -3.26
C MET A 358 -11.99 -5.50 -2.35
N GLU A 359 -12.76 -5.34 -1.27
CA GLU A 359 -13.05 -6.43 -0.34
C GLU A 359 -13.97 -7.49 -0.97
N GLU A 360 -14.99 -7.09 -1.74
CA GLU A 360 -15.87 -8.01 -2.48
C GLU A 360 -15.06 -8.90 -3.45
N ASP A 361 -14.18 -8.29 -4.26
CA ASP A 361 -13.34 -9.01 -5.20
C ASP A 361 -12.28 -9.89 -4.51
N ARG A 362 -11.69 -9.40 -3.42
CA ARG A 362 -10.74 -10.16 -2.59
C ARG A 362 -11.39 -11.42 -2.05
N ILE A 363 -12.60 -11.32 -1.49
CA ILE A 363 -13.33 -12.47 -0.95
C ILE A 363 -13.70 -13.45 -2.08
N LYS A 364 -14.16 -12.94 -3.22
CA LYS A 364 -14.48 -13.77 -4.38
C LYS A 364 -13.27 -14.55 -4.89
N TRP A 365 -12.12 -13.89 -4.99
CA TRP A 365 -10.87 -14.55 -5.39
C TRP A 365 -10.42 -15.60 -4.37
N LEU A 366 -10.49 -15.31 -3.07
CA LEU A 366 -10.19 -16.30 -2.03
C LEU A 366 -11.08 -17.55 -2.12
N LYS A 367 -12.37 -17.39 -2.42
CA LYS A 367 -13.27 -18.53 -2.69
C LYS A 367 -12.84 -19.35 -3.89
N ASP A 368 -12.39 -18.71 -4.97
CA ASP A 368 -11.86 -19.40 -6.15
C ASP A 368 -10.55 -20.16 -5.85
N VAL A 369 -9.66 -19.59 -5.02
CA VAL A 369 -8.46 -20.26 -4.52
C VAL A 369 -8.84 -21.50 -3.70
N VAL A 370 -9.74 -21.38 -2.72
CA VAL A 370 -10.21 -22.52 -1.92
C VAL A 370 -10.80 -23.61 -2.81
N LYS A 371 -11.64 -23.24 -3.78
CA LYS A 371 -12.23 -24.19 -4.73
C LYS A 371 -11.18 -24.92 -5.56
N SER A 372 -10.05 -24.27 -5.85
CA SER A 372 -8.91 -24.91 -6.53
C SER A 372 -8.14 -25.87 -5.63
N LEU A 373 -8.02 -25.56 -4.33
CA LEU A 373 -7.40 -26.44 -3.33
C LEU A 373 -8.26 -27.67 -3.03
N LEU A 374 -9.58 -27.50 -2.92
CA LEU A 374 -10.53 -28.58 -2.64
C LEU A 374 -10.80 -29.49 -3.84
N LYS A 375 -10.46 -29.05 -5.06
CA LYS A 375 -10.45 -29.95 -6.22
C LYS A 375 -9.22 -30.84 -6.13
N GLU A 376 -9.33 -31.92 -5.37
CA GLU A 376 -8.34 -33.00 -5.38
C GLU A 376 -7.97 -33.38 -6.83
N PRO A 377 -6.67 -33.56 -7.14
CA PRO A 377 -6.27 -34.11 -8.42
C PRO A 377 -6.69 -35.58 -8.47
N SER A 378 -7.85 -35.89 -9.04
CA SER A 378 -8.25 -37.26 -9.40
C SER A 378 -7.41 -37.85 -10.55
N LEU A 379 -6.13 -37.48 -10.64
CA LEU A 379 -5.19 -37.86 -11.69
C LEU A 379 -4.53 -39.23 -11.46
N GLU A 380 -4.75 -39.90 -10.33
CA GLU A 380 -4.26 -41.27 -10.10
C GLU A 380 -5.22 -42.37 -10.58
N GLU A 381 -6.48 -42.07 -10.93
CA GLU A 381 -7.43 -43.10 -11.41
C GLU A 381 -7.33 -43.43 -12.91
N ASN A 382 -6.41 -42.81 -13.66
CA ASN A 382 -6.24 -43.05 -15.10
C ASN A 382 -4.87 -43.62 -15.51
N LEU A 383 -3.99 -43.95 -14.56
CA LEU A 383 -2.69 -44.59 -14.86
C LEU A 383 -2.77 -46.12 -14.91
N GLU A 384 -3.76 -46.75 -14.26
CA GLU A 384 -3.99 -48.20 -14.39
C GLU A 384 -4.69 -48.59 -15.71
N GLU A 385 -5.38 -47.68 -16.39
CA GLU A 385 -5.93 -47.93 -17.74
C GLU A 385 -4.89 -47.76 -18.86
N PHE A 386 -3.77 -47.06 -18.59
CA PHE A 386 -2.69 -46.81 -19.56
C PHE A 386 -1.54 -47.81 -19.50
N LEU A 387 -1.36 -48.52 -18.38
CA LEU A 387 -0.44 -49.65 -18.25
C LEU A 387 -1.21 -50.96 -18.42
N GLY A 388 -1.79 -51.13 -19.61
CA GLY A 388 -2.38 -52.39 -20.04
C GLY A 388 -1.42 -53.56 -19.83
N GLU A 389 -2.00 -54.66 -19.34
CA GLU A 389 -1.40 -55.98 -19.21
C GLU A 389 -0.46 -56.30 -20.38
N HIS A 390 0.80 -56.60 -20.06
CA HIS A 390 1.73 -57.28 -20.94
C HIS A 390 2.40 -58.45 -20.23
#